data_AF-A0A3S5CYH0-F1
#
_entry.id   AF-A0A3S5CYH0-F1
#
_cell.length_a   1.000
_cell.length_b   1.000
_cell.length_c   1.000
_cell.angle_alpha   90.00
_cell.angle_beta   90.00
_cell.angle_gamma   90.00
#
_symmetry.space_group_name_H-M   'P 1'
#
loop_
_entity.id
_entity.type
_entity.pdbx_description
1 polymer ?
#
loop_
_entity_poly.entity_id
_entity_poly.type
_entity_poly.pdbx_seq_one_letter_code
_entity_poly.pdbx_strand_id
1 'polypeptide(L)'
;MIAPFGIPNESEPGRLEVTGLTLSGIHLTLLNSQGTAKAGTERDKLMLGPSAGRPIVLAPPTDLLGLAVTEGIEDALSVHYATGLGAWAAGAAGRLPALADAIPEYIDVVTIIADADKPGVTNAQRLSEKLKLRGVRVEVVMLAAANDNWSK
;
A
#
# COMPACT_ATOMS: atom_id res chain seq x y z
N MET A 1 9.11 3.13 12.38
CA MET A 1 8.77 3.73 11.08
C MET A 1 7.42 4.43 11.17
N ILE A 2 7.26 5.58 10.50
CA ILE A 2 6.05 6.42 10.52
C ILE A 2 5.66 6.70 9.07
N ALA A 3 4.38 6.54 8.71
CA ALA A 3 3.88 6.85 7.38
C ALA A 3 2.46 7.47 7.44
N PRO A 4 2.18 8.56 6.71
CA PRO A 4 0.86 9.18 6.71
C PRO A 4 -0.12 8.42 5.81
N PHE A 5 -1.39 8.39 6.23
CA PHE A 5 -2.51 8.07 5.34
C PHE A 5 -3.00 9.35 4.67
N GLY A 6 -3.06 9.33 3.33
CA GLY A 6 -3.46 10.46 2.51
C GLY A 6 -2.73 10.45 1.17
N ILE A 7 -3.34 11.09 0.17
CA ILE A 7 -2.69 11.32 -1.12
C ILE A 7 -1.92 12.65 -1.01
N PRO A 8 -0.58 12.66 -1.14
CA PRO A 8 0.20 13.88 -1.09
C PRO A 8 -0.03 14.70 -2.36
N ASN A 9 0.23 16.00 -2.27
CA ASN A 9 0.48 16.82 -3.44
C ASN A 9 1.96 16.71 -3.83
N GLU A 10 2.25 16.68 -5.12
CA GLU A 10 3.61 16.75 -5.63
C GLU A 10 3.79 18.12 -6.30
N SER A 11 4.26 19.09 -5.52
CA SER A 11 4.44 20.47 -6.02
C SER A 11 5.61 20.55 -7.02
N GLU A 12 6.60 19.68 -6.85
CA GLU A 12 7.75 19.48 -7.73
C GLU A 12 8.05 17.98 -7.81
N PRO A 13 8.58 17.46 -8.93
CA PRO A 13 8.92 16.04 -9.05
C PRO A 13 9.80 15.54 -7.90
N GLY A 14 9.37 14.47 -7.23
CA GLY A 14 10.01 13.87 -6.06
C GLY A 14 9.71 14.57 -4.73
N ARG A 15 9.00 15.70 -4.72
CA ARG A 15 8.66 16.45 -3.50
C ARG A 15 7.19 16.24 -3.13
N LEU A 16 6.97 15.25 -2.26
CA LEU A 16 5.64 14.93 -1.75
C LEU A 16 5.32 15.76 -0.50
N GLU A 17 4.26 16.55 -0.57
CA GLU A 17 3.75 17.36 0.52
C GLU A 17 2.38 16.84 0.99
N VAL A 18 2.33 16.39 2.25
CA VAL A 18 1.08 16.08 2.93
C VAL A 18 0.69 17.27 3.78
N THR A 19 -0.40 17.93 3.41
CA THR A 19 -0.95 19.07 4.18
C THR A 19 -1.97 18.58 5.22
N GLY A 20 -2.37 19.45 6.14
CA GLY A 20 -3.41 19.13 7.14
C GLY A 20 -4.77 18.76 6.55
N LEU A 21 -5.05 19.14 5.30
CA LEU A 21 -6.28 18.75 4.59
C LEU A 21 -6.22 17.33 4.00
N THR A 22 -5.01 16.87 3.67
CA THR A 22 -4.79 15.56 3.05
C THR A 22 -4.39 14.48 4.05
N LEU A 23 -3.78 14.88 5.18
CA LEU A 23 -3.42 13.98 6.29
C LEU A 23 -4.67 13.49 7.01
N SER A 24 -4.97 12.20 6.87
CA SER A 24 -6.16 11.59 7.49
C SER A 24 -5.81 10.83 8.77
N GLY A 25 -4.63 10.23 8.81
CA GLY A 25 -4.15 9.44 9.93
C GLY A 25 -2.70 9.05 9.75
N ILE A 26 -2.16 8.31 10.72
CA ILE A 26 -0.75 7.89 10.74
C ILE A 26 -0.69 6.38 10.95
N HIS A 27 0.11 5.71 10.14
CA HIS A 27 0.56 4.34 10.34
C HIS A 27 1.91 4.35 11.06
N LEU A 28 2.01 3.63 12.17
CA LEU A 28 3.25 3.42 12.91
C LEU A 28 3.60 1.94 12.91
N THR A 29 4.83 1.64 12.50
CA THR A 29 5.46 0.34 12.74
C THR A 29 6.52 0.53 13.82
N LEU A 30 6.30 0.00 15.01
CA LEU A 30 7.28 -0.05 16.09
C LEU A 30 8.36 -1.06 15.73
N LEU A 31 9.62 -0.63 15.82
CA LEU A 31 10.78 -1.45 15.49
C LEU A 31 11.58 -1.73 16.75
N ASN A 32 12.33 -2.83 16.75
CA ASN A 32 13.30 -3.11 17.80
C ASN A 32 14.39 -2.01 17.82
N SER A 33 15.21 -1.99 18.88
CA SER A 33 16.26 -0.97 19.03
C SER A 33 17.31 -0.97 17.90
N GLN A 34 17.41 -2.07 17.15
CA GLN A 34 18.31 -2.22 16.01
C GLN A 34 17.68 -1.85 14.66
N GLY A 35 16.36 -1.58 14.61
CA GLY A 35 15.61 -1.31 13.39
C GLY A 35 15.46 -2.50 12.43
N THR A 36 15.87 -3.71 12.82
CA THR A 36 15.94 -4.89 11.92
C THR A 36 14.66 -5.72 11.90
N ALA A 37 13.79 -5.54 12.89
CA ALA A 37 12.52 -6.23 13.00
C ALA A 37 11.50 -5.35 13.74
N LYS A 38 10.25 -5.81 13.78
CA LYS A 38 9.21 -5.24 14.64
C LYS A 38 9.63 -5.31 16.12
N ALA A 39 9.08 -4.43 16.94
CA ALA A 39 9.49 -4.30 18.35
C ALA A 39 9.18 -5.52 19.22
N GLY A 40 8.29 -6.43 18.78
CA GLY A 40 7.92 -7.64 19.50
C GLY A 40 6.94 -7.40 20.64
N THR A 41 6.20 -6.29 20.64
CA THR A 41 5.30 -5.91 21.75
C THR A 41 3.87 -6.39 21.54
N GLU A 42 3.65 -7.39 20.67
CA GLU A 42 2.35 -7.90 20.16
C GLU A 42 1.49 -6.86 19.41
N ARG A 43 1.74 -5.57 19.61
CA ARG A 43 1.05 -4.43 19.00
C ARG A 43 2.03 -3.48 18.32
N ASP A 44 2.85 -4.04 17.45
CA ASP A 44 3.90 -3.27 16.74
C ASP A 44 3.37 -2.46 15.56
N LYS A 45 2.10 -2.65 15.18
CA LYS A 45 1.44 -1.91 14.11
C LYS A 45 0.30 -1.07 14.71
N LEU A 46 0.41 0.25 14.61
CA LEU A 46 -0.60 1.18 15.11
C LEU A 46 -1.13 2.03 13.96
N MET A 47 -2.42 2.34 14.04
CA MET A 47 -3.11 3.26 13.13
C MET A 47 -3.78 4.32 13.98
N LEU A 48 -3.32 5.56 13.84
CA LEU A 48 -3.81 6.70 14.61
C LEU A 48 -4.64 7.59 13.68
N GLY A 49 -5.94 7.73 13.98
CA GLY A 49 -6.87 8.53 13.19
C GLY A 49 -7.49 7.82 11.96
N PRO A 50 -8.37 8.52 11.23
CA PRO A 50 -9.01 8.03 10.01
C PRO A 50 -8.03 7.48 8.97
N SER A 51 -8.30 6.28 8.47
CA SER A 51 -7.36 5.60 7.58
C SER A 51 -8.00 4.61 6.60
N ALA A 52 -9.29 4.29 6.77
CA ALA A 52 -10.02 3.54 5.76
C ALA A 52 -10.24 4.39 4.49
N GLY A 53 -10.04 3.79 3.32
CA GLY A 53 -10.20 4.47 2.03
C GLY A 53 -9.16 5.54 1.73
N ARG A 54 -8.09 5.62 2.52
CA ARG A 54 -6.95 6.50 2.28
C ARG A 54 -5.70 5.63 2.15
N PRO A 55 -4.90 5.78 1.08
CA PRO A 55 -3.67 5.01 0.94
C PRO A 55 -2.55 5.60 1.82
N ILE A 56 -1.54 4.78 2.09
CA ILE A 56 -0.19 5.27 2.36
C ILE A 56 0.50 5.33 0.99
N VAL A 57 0.87 6.53 0.54
CA VAL A 57 1.55 6.72 -0.74
C VAL A 57 3.05 6.69 -0.52
N LEU A 58 3.73 5.64 -0.99
CA LEU A 58 5.18 5.47 -0.85
C LEU A 58 5.91 5.98 -2.10
N ALA A 59 5.29 5.78 -3.27
CA ALA A 59 5.70 6.36 -4.53
C ALA A 59 4.45 6.82 -5.31
N PRO A 60 4.46 8.04 -5.89
CA PRO A 60 3.35 8.51 -6.72
C PRO A 60 3.24 7.65 -8.00
N PRO A 61 2.05 7.58 -8.61
CA PRO A 61 1.92 7.03 -9.96
C PRO A 61 2.89 7.70 -10.94
N THR A 62 3.47 6.92 -11.84
CA THR A 62 4.37 7.43 -12.89
C THR A 62 3.61 7.71 -14.18
N ASP A 63 4.29 8.27 -15.18
CA ASP A 63 3.75 8.53 -16.53
C ASP A 63 3.26 7.26 -17.27
N LEU A 64 3.60 6.08 -16.76
CA LEU A 64 3.11 4.80 -17.28
C LEU A 64 1.67 4.48 -16.83
N LEU A 65 1.07 5.32 -15.98
CA LEU A 65 -0.30 5.19 -15.47
C LEU A 65 -0.57 3.85 -14.76
N GLY A 66 0.51 3.20 -14.30
CA GLY A 66 0.48 1.95 -13.54
C GLY A 66 0.65 2.19 -12.06
N LEU A 67 -0.14 1.49 -11.24
CA LEU A 67 -0.10 1.58 -9.79
C LEU A 67 -0.05 0.19 -9.15
N ALA A 68 0.96 -0.04 -8.32
CA ALA A 68 1.01 -1.18 -7.40
C ALA A 68 0.26 -0.84 -6.10
N VAL A 69 -0.62 -1.75 -5.66
CA VAL A 69 -1.35 -1.64 -4.39
C VAL A 69 -1.08 -2.87 -3.54
N THR A 70 -0.65 -2.65 -2.31
CA THR A 70 -0.28 -3.72 -1.37
C THR A 70 -1.02 -3.60 -0.03
N GLU A 71 -0.88 -4.61 0.81
CA GLU A 71 -1.31 -4.53 2.21
C GLU A 71 -0.33 -3.72 3.06
N GLY A 72 0.95 -4.08 3.00
CA GLY A 72 2.03 -3.55 3.82
C GLY A 72 2.91 -2.55 3.09
N ILE A 73 3.54 -1.66 3.87
CA ILE A 73 4.46 -0.65 3.33
C ILE A 73 5.78 -1.28 2.88
N GLU A 74 6.18 -2.39 3.49
CA GLU A 74 7.35 -3.18 3.12
C GLU A 74 7.19 -3.78 1.70
N ASP A 75 6.02 -4.32 1.38
CA ASP A 75 5.73 -4.88 0.05
C ASP A 75 5.61 -3.78 -1.00
N ALA A 76 4.96 -2.65 -0.67
CA ALA A 76 4.86 -1.50 -1.57
C ALA A 76 6.25 -0.97 -1.95
N LEU A 77 7.13 -0.79 -0.96
CA LEU A 77 8.51 -0.35 -1.19
C LEU A 77 9.28 -1.39 -2.02
N SER A 78 9.11 -2.68 -1.74
CA SER A 78 9.78 -3.76 -2.47
C SER A 78 9.36 -3.79 -3.95
N VAL A 79 8.07 -3.66 -4.23
CA VAL A 79 7.56 -3.61 -5.61
C VAL A 79 8.01 -2.34 -6.32
N HIS A 80 7.95 -1.18 -5.65
CA HIS A 80 8.47 0.06 -6.23
C HIS A 80 9.94 -0.08 -6.61
N TYR A 81 10.77 -0.59 -5.69
CA TYR A 81 12.19 -0.79 -5.91
C TYR A 81 12.46 -1.75 -7.08
N ALA A 82 11.67 -2.82 -7.21
CA ALA A 82 11.86 -3.82 -8.26
C ALA A 82 11.34 -3.40 -9.64
N THR A 83 10.32 -2.54 -9.70
CA THR A 83 9.56 -2.28 -10.94
C THR A 83 9.55 -0.83 -11.39
N GLY A 84 9.84 0.12 -10.49
CA GLY A 84 9.69 1.55 -10.72
C GLY A 84 8.23 2.04 -10.78
N LEU A 85 7.23 1.18 -10.56
CA LEU A 85 5.81 1.59 -10.53
C LEU A 85 5.51 2.47 -9.32
N GLY A 86 4.50 3.34 -9.45
CA GLY A 86 3.90 3.97 -8.27
C GLY A 86 3.41 2.91 -7.30
N ALA A 87 3.53 3.14 -6.00
CA ALA A 87 3.28 2.11 -4.99
C ALA A 87 2.56 2.66 -3.77
N TRP A 88 1.38 2.10 -3.50
CA TRP A 88 0.51 2.45 -2.40
C TRP A 88 0.30 1.24 -1.48
N ALA A 89 0.17 1.49 -0.18
CA ALA A 89 -0.21 0.47 0.80
C ALA A 89 -1.54 0.80 1.48
N ALA A 90 -2.35 -0.22 1.75
CA ALA A 90 -3.61 -0.08 2.51
C ALA A 90 -3.40 -0.07 4.04
N GLY A 91 -2.25 -0.53 4.51
CA GLY A 91 -1.89 -0.74 5.91
C GLY A 91 -2.30 -2.11 6.47
N ALA A 92 -3.31 -2.76 5.88
CA ALA A 92 -3.74 -4.14 6.18
C ALA A 92 -4.68 -4.71 5.08
N ALA A 93 -4.72 -6.04 4.90
CA ALA A 93 -5.65 -6.77 4.02
C ALA A 93 -7.07 -6.19 3.99
N GLY A 94 -7.70 -6.10 5.17
CA GLY A 94 -9.10 -5.72 5.31
C GLY A 94 -9.45 -4.30 4.80
N ARG A 95 -8.44 -3.51 4.44
CA ARG A 95 -8.59 -2.12 3.98
C ARG A 95 -8.44 -1.95 2.49
N LEU A 96 -7.89 -2.95 1.79
CA LEU A 96 -7.74 -2.93 0.33
C LEU A 96 -9.03 -2.47 -0.39
N PRO A 97 -10.23 -3.03 -0.11
CA PRO A 97 -11.41 -2.72 -0.91
C PRO A 97 -11.91 -1.28 -0.74
N ALA A 98 -11.49 -0.59 0.32
CA ALA A 98 -11.86 0.80 0.55
C ALA A 98 -11.02 1.76 -0.29
N LEU A 99 -9.84 1.34 -0.77
CA LEU A 99 -8.98 2.17 -1.62
C LEU A 99 -9.54 2.37 -3.04
N ALA A 100 -10.56 1.60 -3.42
CA ALA A 100 -11.14 1.66 -4.76
C ALA A 100 -11.51 3.09 -5.16
N ASP A 101 -12.08 3.89 -4.26
CA ASP A 101 -12.51 5.26 -4.57
C ASP A 101 -11.37 6.29 -4.53
N ALA A 102 -10.24 5.94 -3.90
CA ALA A 102 -9.07 6.80 -3.81
C ALA A 102 -8.15 6.70 -5.05
N ILE A 103 -8.26 5.62 -5.82
CA ILE A 103 -7.45 5.41 -7.02
C ILE A 103 -7.90 6.40 -8.11
N PRO A 104 -7.01 7.31 -8.59
CA PRO A 104 -7.38 8.33 -9.56
C PRO A 104 -7.88 7.74 -10.88
N GLU A 105 -8.77 8.47 -11.55
CA GLU A 105 -9.37 8.02 -12.82
C GLU A 105 -8.39 7.91 -13.98
N TYR A 106 -7.25 8.62 -13.90
CA TYR A 106 -6.20 8.55 -14.91
C TYR A 106 -5.34 7.27 -14.81
N ILE A 107 -5.54 6.43 -13.79
CA ILE A 107 -4.81 5.17 -13.65
C ILE A 107 -5.40 4.11 -14.59
N ASP A 108 -4.56 3.63 -15.51
CA ASP A 108 -4.95 2.64 -16.52
C ASP A 108 -4.90 1.20 -15.98
N VAL A 109 -3.90 0.92 -15.14
CA VAL A 109 -3.60 -0.43 -14.66
C VAL A 109 -3.28 -0.41 -13.17
N VAL A 110 -3.94 -1.30 -12.43
CA VAL A 110 -3.64 -1.56 -11.02
C VAL A 110 -3.15 -2.99 -10.86
N THR A 111 -1.96 -3.16 -10.28
CA THR A 111 -1.45 -4.46 -9.85
C THR A 111 -1.63 -4.56 -8.35
N ILE A 112 -2.51 -5.46 -7.90
CA ILE A 112 -2.74 -5.71 -6.48
C ILE A 112 -1.83 -6.84 -6.05
N ILE A 113 -0.84 -6.55 -5.20
CA ILE A 113 0.03 -7.54 -4.60
C ILE A 113 -0.54 -7.92 -3.24
N ALA A 114 -0.99 -9.16 -3.12
CA ALA A 114 -1.67 -9.67 -1.94
C ALA A 114 -0.86 -10.77 -1.26
N ASP A 115 -0.98 -10.85 0.06
CA ASP A 115 -0.46 -12.00 0.80
C ASP A 115 -1.26 -13.25 0.40
N ALA A 116 -0.58 -14.39 0.29
CA ALA A 116 -1.18 -15.68 -0.06
C ALA A 116 -2.01 -16.31 1.09
N ASP A 117 -2.62 -15.49 1.94
CA ASP A 117 -3.51 -15.90 3.00
C ASP A 117 -4.99 -15.57 2.66
N LYS A 118 -5.92 -16.11 3.44
CA LYS A 118 -7.36 -15.95 3.15
C LYS A 118 -7.79 -14.47 3.19
N PRO A 119 -7.42 -13.66 4.20
CA PRO A 119 -7.73 -12.23 4.23
C PRO A 119 -7.18 -11.46 3.02
N GLY A 120 -5.90 -11.67 2.67
CA GLY A 120 -5.24 -10.98 1.57
C GLY A 120 -5.90 -11.28 0.24
N VAL A 121 -6.05 -12.56 -0.09
CA VAL A 121 -6.73 -13.02 -1.32
C VAL A 121 -8.16 -12.45 -1.41
N THR A 122 -8.94 -12.57 -0.34
CA THR A 122 -10.35 -12.15 -0.35
C THR A 122 -10.49 -10.64 -0.58
N ASN A 123 -9.67 -9.84 0.10
CA ASN A 123 -9.78 -8.38 0.03
C ASN A 123 -9.14 -7.80 -1.23
N ALA A 124 -8.08 -8.42 -1.74
CA ALA A 124 -7.52 -8.10 -3.05
C ALA A 124 -8.53 -8.33 -4.17
N GLN A 125 -9.26 -9.44 -4.12
CA GLN A 125 -10.29 -9.73 -5.12
C GLN A 125 -11.44 -8.72 -5.07
N ARG A 126 -11.89 -8.33 -3.88
CA ARG A 126 -12.91 -7.28 -3.71
C ARG A 126 -12.47 -5.92 -4.24
N LEU A 127 -11.21 -5.55 -4.04
CA LEU A 127 -10.65 -4.34 -4.65
C LEU A 127 -10.62 -4.46 -6.18
N SER A 128 -10.20 -5.62 -6.70
CA SER A 128 -10.18 -5.90 -8.14
C SER A 128 -11.55 -5.74 -8.79
N GLU A 129 -12.59 -6.31 -8.19
CA GLU A 129 -13.97 -6.19 -8.67
C GLU A 129 -14.44 -4.74 -8.75
N LYS A 130 -14.21 -3.95 -7.68
CA LYS A 130 -14.59 -2.53 -7.65
C LYS A 130 -13.86 -1.71 -8.72
N LEU A 131 -12.58 -1.96 -8.94
CA LEU A 131 -11.78 -1.25 -9.93
C LEU A 131 -12.16 -1.62 -11.36
N LYS A 132 -12.44 -2.90 -11.61
CA LYS A 132 -12.95 -3.36 -12.92
C LYS A 132 -14.29 -2.70 -13.28
N LEU A 133 -15.18 -2.50 -12.30
CA LEU A 133 -16.42 -1.76 -12.50
C LEU A 133 -16.21 -0.29 -12.88
N ARG A 134 -15.06 0.29 -12.52
CA ARG A 134 -14.64 1.65 -12.93
C ARG A 134 -13.89 1.67 -14.27
N GLY A 135 -13.72 0.52 -14.94
CA GLY A 135 -12.99 0.40 -16.20
C GLY A 135 -11.48 0.29 -16.07
N VAL A 136 -10.94 0.19 -14.85
CA VAL A 136 -9.50 0.03 -14.61
C VAL A 136 -9.09 -1.42 -14.90
N ARG A 137 -7.97 -1.63 -15.61
CA ARG A 137 -7.40 -2.98 -15.79
C ARG A 137 -6.75 -3.41 -14.49
N VAL A 138 -7.05 -4.62 -14.02
CA VAL A 138 -6.54 -5.10 -12.73
C VAL A 138 -5.93 -6.47 -12.85
N GLU A 139 -4.70 -6.59 -12.36
CA GLU A 139 -4.01 -7.85 -12.12
C GLU A 139 -3.87 -8.09 -10.62
N VAL A 140 -4.17 -9.31 -10.17
CA VAL A 140 -3.96 -9.72 -8.77
C VAL A 140 -2.81 -10.71 -8.74
N VAL A 141 -1.74 -10.35 -8.04
CA VAL A 141 -0.53 -11.15 -7.89
C VAL A 141 -0.43 -11.58 -6.43
N MET A 142 -0.21 -12.87 -6.21
CA MET A 142 0.01 -13.40 -4.86
C MET A 142 1.51 -13.45 -4.58
N LEU A 143 1.93 -12.89 -3.45
CA LEU A 143 3.28 -13.14 -2.96
C LEU A 143 3.36 -14.61 -2.58
N ALA A 144 4.29 -15.34 -3.21
CA ALA A 144 4.61 -16.67 -2.74
C ALA A 144 4.96 -16.56 -1.25
N ALA A 145 4.40 -17.45 -0.42
CA ALA A 145 4.84 -17.56 0.95
C ALA A 145 6.37 -17.62 0.92
N ALA A 146 7.02 -16.76 1.71
CA ALA A 146 8.46 -16.82 1.83
C ALA A 146 8.81 -18.27 2.17
N ASN A 147 9.52 -18.96 1.26
CA ASN A 147 10.18 -20.19 1.65
C ASN A 147 11.09 -19.76 2.80
N ASP A 148 10.96 -20.37 3.98
CA ASP A 148 11.72 -20.11 5.21
C ASP A 148 13.27 -20.27 5.06
N ASN A 149 13.77 -20.31 3.82
CA ASN A 149 15.12 -20.65 3.46
C ASN A 149 16.04 -19.43 3.25
N TRP A 150 15.66 -18.21 3.66
CA TRP A 150 16.58 -17.06 3.70
C TRP A 150 17.45 -17.03 4.97
N SER A 151 17.81 -18.19 5.50
CA SER A 151 18.79 -18.30 6.58
C SER A 151 19.69 -19.52 6.39
N LYS A 152 20.73 -19.36 5.56
CA LYS A 152 22.00 -20.07 5.69
C LYS A 152 23.15 -19.13 5.36
#